data_AF-A0A379WZ65-F1
#
_entry.id   AF-A0A379WZ65-F1
#
_cell.length_a   1.000
_cell.length_b   1.000
_cell.length_c   1.000
_cell.angle_alpha   90.00
_cell.angle_beta   90.00
_cell.angle_gamma   90.00
#
_symmetry.space_group_name_H-M   'P 1'
#
loop_
_entity.id
_entity.type
_entity.pdbx_description
1 polymer ?
#
loop_
_entity_poly.entity_id
_entity_poly.type
_entity_poly.pdbx_seq_one_letter_code
_entity_poly.pdbx_strand_id
1 'polypeptide(L)'
;MTEEAGMDGAFGLQSGWLQADILINTDSEEEGEIYMGCAGGIDFTSNLPLTREAVPAGFACFKLTLKGLKGGHSGGEIHLGLGNANKLLARFLAGTQKNWICV
;
A
#
# COMPACT_ATOMS: atom_id res chain seq x y z
N MET A 1 13.83 -17.86 4.56
CA MET A 1 13.00 -17.40 5.70
C MET A 1 12.54 -15.97 5.42
N THR A 2 11.34 -15.62 5.90
CA THR A 2 10.75 -14.26 5.90
C THR A 2 10.58 -13.57 4.54
N GLU A 3 10.16 -14.29 3.48
CA GLU A 3 9.86 -13.68 2.15
C GLU A 3 8.85 -12.53 2.29
N GLU A 4 7.67 -12.81 2.83
CA GLU A 4 6.58 -11.84 3.08
C GLU A 4 6.89 -10.72 4.10
N ALA A 5 8.01 -10.80 4.80
CA ALA A 5 8.33 -9.93 5.94
C ALA A 5 9.71 -9.28 5.82
N GLY A 6 10.16 -9.03 4.58
CA GLY A 6 11.40 -8.28 4.30
C GLY A 6 12.52 -9.09 3.65
N MET A 7 12.27 -10.35 3.28
CA MET A 7 13.17 -11.24 2.55
C MET A 7 14.52 -11.52 3.26
N ASP A 8 14.57 -11.52 4.59
CA ASP A 8 15.84 -11.64 5.35
C ASP A 8 16.63 -12.90 4.97
N GLY A 9 15.93 -14.01 4.69
CA GLY A 9 16.57 -15.26 4.30
C GLY A 9 17.24 -15.19 2.93
N ALA A 10 16.70 -14.40 1.99
CA ALA A 10 17.32 -14.21 0.68
C ALA A 10 18.57 -13.33 0.82
N PHE A 11 18.48 -12.25 1.60
CA PHE A 11 19.64 -11.38 1.90
C PHE A 11 20.72 -12.08 2.73
N GLY A 12 20.33 -13.03 3.58
CA GLY A 12 21.24 -13.77 4.46
C GLY A 12 21.92 -14.97 3.81
N LEU A 13 21.64 -15.28 2.53
CA LEU A 13 22.27 -16.40 1.85
C LEU A 13 23.77 -16.16 1.66
N GLN A 14 24.59 -17.09 2.16
CA GLN A 14 26.04 -16.96 2.12
C GLN A 14 26.60 -17.19 0.71
N SER A 15 27.55 -16.35 0.31
CA SER A 15 28.28 -16.54 -0.96
C SER A 15 29.05 -17.87 -0.96
N GLY A 16 29.01 -18.59 -2.08
CA GLY A 16 29.73 -19.86 -2.28
C GLY A 16 29.06 -21.10 -1.68
N TRP A 17 27.88 -20.96 -1.06
CA TRP A 17 27.11 -22.12 -0.56
C TRP A 17 26.47 -22.96 -1.66
N LEU A 18 25.93 -22.30 -2.69
CA LEU A 18 25.32 -22.96 -3.83
C LEU A 18 26.35 -23.10 -4.96
N GLN A 19 26.47 -24.30 -5.53
CA GLN A 19 27.36 -24.58 -6.66
C GLN A 19 26.63 -24.72 -8.01
N ALA A 20 25.31 -24.54 -8.03
CA ALA A 20 24.52 -24.67 -9.24
C ALA A 20 24.57 -23.40 -10.10
N ASP A 21 24.64 -23.57 -11.42
CA ASP A 21 24.62 -22.47 -12.39
C ASP A 21 23.19 -21.97 -12.72
N ILE A 22 22.16 -22.74 -12.33
CA ILE A 22 20.76 -22.48 -12.65
C ILE A 22 19.93 -22.46 -11.36
N LEU A 23 19.13 -21.42 -11.19
CA LEU A 23 18.13 -21.29 -10.14
C LEU A 23 16.74 -21.30 -10.78
N ILE A 24 15.87 -22.19 -10.31
CA ILE A 24 14.46 -22.22 -10.68
C ILE A 24 13.68 -21.79 -9.44
N ASN A 25 13.13 -20.58 -9.50
CA ASN A 25 12.22 -20.09 -8.47
C ASN A 25 10.83 -20.66 -8.72
N THR A 26 10.21 -21.26 -7.70
CA THR A 26 8.88 -21.90 -7.81
C THR A 26 7.76 -21.01 -7.25
N ASP A 27 8.04 -19.73 -7.04
CA ASP A 27 7.14 -18.76 -6.40
C ASP A 27 6.31 -17.97 -7.42
N SER A 28 6.11 -18.54 -8.61
CA SER A 28 5.17 -18.03 -9.59
C SER A 28 3.78 -18.55 -9.29
N GLU A 29 2.77 -17.68 -9.29
CA GLU A 29 1.40 -18.04 -8.92
C GLU A 29 0.49 -18.38 -10.11
N GLU A 30 0.94 -18.16 -11.35
CA GLU A 30 0.14 -18.38 -12.57
C GLU A 30 0.73 -19.52 -13.43
N GLU A 31 -0.12 -20.44 -13.86
CA GLU A 31 0.30 -21.61 -14.65
C GLU A 31 0.52 -21.23 -16.11
N GLY A 32 1.62 -21.73 -16.70
CA GLY A 32 1.96 -21.46 -18.10
C GLY A 32 2.64 -20.10 -18.32
N GLU A 33 2.92 -19.37 -17.25
CA GLU A 33 3.68 -18.12 -17.28
C GLU A 33 5.11 -18.32 -16.74
N ILE A 34 6.07 -17.59 -17.31
CA ILE A 34 7.46 -17.59 -16.86
C ILE A 34 7.83 -16.17 -16.47
N TYR A 35 8.17 -15.97 -15.20
CA TYR A 35 8.62 -14.69 -14.69
C TYR A 35 10.14 -14.56 -14.86
N MET A 36 10.55 -13.54 -15.62
CA MET A 36 11.98 -13.24 -15.86
C MET A 36 12.47 -12.02 -15.06
N GLY A 37 11.63 -11.45 -14.20
CA GLY A 37 11.98 -10.32 -13.36
C GLY A 37 10.84 -9.89 -12.44
N CYS A 38 11.17 -9.12 -11.42
CA CYS A 38 10.22 -8.54 -10.47
C CYS A 38 10.60 -7.08 -10.14
N ALA A 39 9.66 -6.35 -9.52
CA ALA A 39 9.93 -5.02 -8.99
C ALA A 39 10.56 -5.11 -7.59
N GLY A 40 11.40 -4.14 -7.22
CA GLY A 40 11.85 -3.95 -5.84
C GLY A 40 10.80 -3.24 -4.98
N GLY A 41 11.01 -3.20 -3.66
CA GLY A 41 10.12 -2.54 -2.70
C GLY A 41 10.88 -1.69 -1.69
N ILE A 42 10.24 -0.61 -1.21
CA ILE A 42 10.72 0.20 -0.08
C ILE A 42 9.52 0.79 0.67
N ASP A 43 9.58 0.78 2.00
CA ASP A 43 8.58 1.41 2.84
C ASP A 43 8.83 2.91 2.99
N PHE A 44 7.76 3.70 2.85
CA PHE A 44 7.79 5.14 3.08
C PHE A 44 6.75 5.53 4.13
N THR A 45 7.20 6.17 5.21
CA THR A 45 6.34 6.69 6.27
C THR A 45 6.41 8.22 6.29
N SER A 46 5.24 8.87 6.30
CA SER A 46 5.12 10.32 6.44
C SER A 46 4.30 10.67 7.68
N ASN A 47 4.85 11.50 8.56
CA ASN A 47 4.19 11.97 9.78
C ASN A 47 3.84 13.46 9.66
N LEU A 48 2.61 13.81 10.02
CA LEU A 48 2.13 15.20 10.05
C LEU A 48 1.84 15.59 11.51
N PRO A 49 2.47 16.66 12.04
CA PRO A 49 2.12 17.16 13.36
C PRO A 49 0.70 17.74 13.35
N LEU A 50 -0.08 17.44 14.38
CA LEU A 50 -1.47 17.89 14.51
C LEU A 50 -1.70 18.52 15.87
N THR A 51 -2.19 19.76 15.89
CA THR A 51 -2.77 20.40 17.08
C THR A 51 -4.28 20.28 17.03
N ARG A 52 -4.92 20.02 18.17
CA ARG A 52 -6.37 19.84 18.27
C ARG A 52 -6.97 20.95 19.12
N GLU A 53 -8.15 21.41 18.74
CA GLU A 53 -8.96 22.36 19.49
C GLU A 53 -10.33 21.77 19.84
N ALA A 54 -11.04 22.42 20.77
CA ALA A 54 -12.40 22.02 21.12
C ALA A 54 -13.36 22.37 19.98
N VAL A 55 -14.34 21.50 19.74
CA VAL A 55 -15.38 21.74 18.73
C VAL A 55 -16.23 22.96 19.15
N PRO A 56 -16.35 24.01 18.31
CA PRO A 56 -17.16 25.17 18.64
C PRO A 56 -18.65 24.84 18.82
N ALA A 57 -19.35 25.63 19.62
CA ALA A 57 -20.79 25.47 19.82
C ALA A 57 -21.56 25.64 18.49
N GLY A 58 -22.58 24.80 18.27
CA GLY A 58 -23.40 24.82 17.05
C GLY A 58 -22.85 23.98 15.89
N PHE A 59 -21.69 23.34 16.04
CA PHE A 59 -21.16 22.39 15.06
C PHE A 59 -21.77 20.99 15.26
N ALA A 60 -22.11 20.34 14.15
CA ALA A 60 -22.55 18.96 14.15
C ALA A 60 -21.40 18.04 13.72
N CYS A 61 -21.16 16.98 14.48
CA CYS A 61 -20.13 15.99 14.18
C CYS A 61 -20.73 14.85 13.36
N PHE A 62 -20.12 14.54 12.22
CA PHE A 62 -20.54 13.45 11.35
C PHE A 62 -19.41 12.45 11.14
N LYS A 63 -19.78 11.17 11.04
CA LYS A 63 -18.86 10.11 10.63
C LYS A 63 -19.05 9.83 9.14
N LEU A 64 -18.09 10.27 8.33
CA LEU A 64 -18.02 9.90 6.93
C LEU A 64 -17.36 8.53 6.78
N THR A 65 -17.97 7.63 6.00
CA THR A 65 -17.45 6.29 5.76
C THR A 65 -17.49 5.99 4.26
N LEU A 66 -16.33 5.67 3.68
CA LEU A 66 -16.20 5.16 2.32
C LEU A 66 -15.85 3.67 2.37
N LYS A 67 -16.69 2.82 1.77
CA LYS A 67 -16.57 1.36 1.73
C LYS A 67 -17.04 0.82 0.38
N GLY A 68 -16.84 -0.47 0.13
CA GLY A 68 -17.31 -1.15 -1.09
C GLY A 68 -16.41 -0.98 -2.30
N LEU A 69 -15.18 -0.49 -2.11
CA LEU A 69 -14.14 -0.56 -3.14
C LEU A 69 -13.67 -2.01 -3.27
N LYS A 70 -13.24 -2.39 -4.48
CA LYS A 70 -12.82 -3.76 -4.77
C LYS A 70 -11.63 -4.24 -3.92
N GLY A 71 -10.75 -3.33 -3.50
CA GLY A 71 -9.46 -3.72 -2.90
C GLY A 71 -8.52 -4.32 -3.95
N GLY A 72 -7.37 -4.82 -3.52
CA GLY A 72 -6.44 -5.53 -4.39
C GLY A 72 -4.98 -5.43 -3.94
N HIS A 73 -4.11 -6.24 -4.56
CA HIS A 73 -2.68 -6.25 -4.32
C HIS A 73 -2.01 -4.98 -4.89
N SER A 74 -1.28 -4.24 -4.06
CA SER A 74 -0.75 -2.91 -4.39
C SER A 74 0.31 -2.90 -5.50
N GLY A 75 0.98 -4.03 -5.75
CA GLY A 75 1.86 -4.27 -6.91
C GLY A 75 1.10 -4.86 -8.10
N GLY A 76 0.79 -6.17 -8.03
CA GLY A 76 0.11 -6.92 -9.08
C GLY A 76 -1.13 -6.26 -9.70
N GLU A 77 -1.99 -5.60 -8.92
CA GLU A 77 -3.25 -5.03 -9.42
C GLU A 77 -3.22 -3.51 -9.64
N ILE A 78 -2.06 -2.84 -9.47
CA ILE A 78 -1.98 -1.38 -9.58
C ILE A 78 -2.38 -0.84 -10.95
N HIS A 79 -2.16 -1.65 -11.98
CA HIS A 79 -2.45 -1.32 -13.38
C HIS A 79 -3.95 -1.35 -13.72
N LEU A 80 -4.79 -1.95 -12.87
CA LEU A 80 -6.24 -2.11 -13.09
C LEU A 80 -7.06 -0.84 -12.83
N GLY A 81 -6.43 0.24 -12.33
CA GLY A 81 -7.12 1.51 -12.07
C GLY A 81 -8.14 1.45 -10.94
N LEU A 82 -7.94 0.54 -9.97
CA LEU A 82 -8.82 0.37 -8.82
C LEU A 82 -8.76 1.59 -7.87
N GLY A 83 -9.89 1.90 -7.24
CA GLY A 83 -10.01 3.07 -6.36
C GLY A 83 -9.28 2.87 -5.02
N ASN A 84 -8.51 3.88 -4.60
CA ASN A 84 -7.90 3.92 -3.27
C ASN A 84 -8.77 4.74 -2.29
N ALA A 85 -9.24 4.10 -1.21
CA ALA A 85 -10.14 4.73 -0.23
C ALA A 85 -9.58 6.01 0.38
N ASN A 86 -8.30 5.99 0.77
CA ASN A 86 -7.63 7.12 1.42
C ASN A 86 -7.54 8.32 0.46
N LYS A 87 -7.12 8.08 -0.79
CA LYS A 87 -6.98 9.14 -1.81
C LYS A 87 -8.34 9.73 -2.20
N LEU A 88 -9.38 8.90 -2.32
CA LEU A 88 -10.72 9.37 -2.65
C LEU A 88 -11.33 10.21 -1.53
N LEU A 89 -11.19 9.77 -0.27
CA LEU A 89 -11.66 10.54 0.88
C LEU A 89 -10.91 11.87 1.01
N ALA A 90 -9.58 11.86 0.86
CA ALA A 90 -8.78 13.08 0.87
C ALA A 90 -9.19 14.05 -0.26
N ARG A 91 -9.47 13.54 -1.46
CA ARG A 91 -9.96 14.34 -2.59
C ARG A 91 -11.32 14.98 -2.29
N PHE A 92 -12.22 14.23 -1.66
CA PHE A 92 -13.53 14.75 -1.25
C PHE A 92 -13.38 15.89 -0.23
N LEU A 93 -12.56 15.69 0.81
CA LEU A 93 -12.29 16.72 1.83
C LEU A 93 -11.64 17.97 1.23
N ALA A 94 -10.63 17.80 0.38
CA ALA A 94 -9.95 18.91 -0.29
C ALA A 94 -10.89 19.72 -1.21
N GLY A 95 -11.85 19.06 -1.86
CA GLY A 95 -12.85 19.73 -2.70
C GLY A 95 -13.93 20.49 -1.93
N THR A 96 -14.23 20.07 -0.70
CA THR A 96 -15.32 20.62 0.14
C THR A 96 -14.85 21.65 1.17
N GLN A 97 -13.55 21.70 1.46
CA GLN A 97 -12.94 22.60 2.44
C GLN A 97 -13.24 24.09 2.20
N LYS A 98 -13.51 24.50 0.95
CA LYS A 98 -13.72 25.94 0.63
C LYS A 98 -15.00 26.54 1.21
N ASN A 99 -16.00 25.76 1.62
CA ASN A 99 -17.30 26.33 1.97
C ASN A 99 -17.89 25.97 3.34
N TRP A 100 -17.62 24.81 3.98
CA TRP A 100 -18.43 24.40 5.15
C TRP A 100 -17.78 23.46 6.20
N ILE A 101 -16.51 23.09 6.08
CA ILE A 101 -15.92 22.03 6.93
C ILE A 101 -14.61 22.51 7.57
N CYS A 102 -14.62 22.65 8.90
CA CYS A 102 -13.39 22.59 9.72
C CYS A 102 -13.03 21.10 9.89
N VAL A 103 -11.85 20.71 9.42
CA VAL A 103 -11.25 19.37 9.62
C VAL A 103 -10.12 19.49 10.64
#